data_AF-A0A1N7QVF9-F1
#
_entry.id   AF-A0A1N7QVF9-F1
#
_cell.length_a   1.000
_cell.length_b   1.000
_cell.length_c   1.000
_cell.angle_alpha   90.00
_cell.angle_beta   90.00
_cell.angle_gamma   90.00
#
_symmetry.space_group_name_H-M   'P 1'
#
loop_
_entity.id
_entity.type
_entity.pdbx_description
1 polymer ?
#
loop_
_entity_poly.entity_id
_entity_poly.type
_entity_poly.pdbx_seq_one_letter_code
_entity_poly.pdbx_strand_id
1 'polypeptide(L)'
;MKLIFSFITAFMLFFQSGLESLRESYAKASSSNANTEAFISLAEKTSGSDAAIQGYKAAAQIMEAKISKNNRKALVKSGATNLEAVIKSNPNNAELRLIRMSVQENIPKIVGYRGSLKDDKVFLINNYSKQNSALKSYIKKFAAQSKTMTETEKANFK
;
A
#
# COMPACT_ATOMS: atom_id res chain seq x y z
N MET A 1 41.99 37.99 6.54
CA MET A 1 40.90 37.72 7.50
C MET A 1 39.73 37.09 6.75
N LYS A 2 39.24 35.97 7.28
CA LYS A 2 37.86 35.46 7.20
C LYS A 2 37.29 35.25 5.78
N LEU A 3 37.43 34.04 5.24
CA LEU A 3 36.36 33.02 5.24
C LEU A 3 35.09 33.50 4.52
N ILE A 4 35.04 33.30 3.21
CA ILE A 4 33.77 33.07 2.50
C ILE A 4 33.95 31.77 1.72
N PHE A 5 34.09 30.67 2.46
CA PHE A 5 33.89 29.33 1.96
C PHE A 5 32.55 28.85 2.49
N SER A 6 31.72 28.35 1.59
CA SER A 6 30.63 27.41 1.84
C SER A 6 29.39 27.90 2.59
N PHE A 7 28.38 28.31 1.82
CA PHE A 7 26.97 28.05 2.16
C PHE A 7 26.22 27.49 0.92
N ILE A 8 26.86 26.57 0.20
CA ILE A 8 26.16 25.69 -0.76
C ILE A 8 26.07 24.29 -0.14
N THR A 9 25.47 24.20 1.04
CA THR A 9 25.14 22.92 1.67
C THR A 9 23.87 23.10 2.49
N ALA A 10 22.71 22.97 1.82
CA ALA A 10 21.50 22.36 2.38
C ALA A 10 20.27 22.71 1.51
N PHE A 11 20.22 22.15 0.31
CA PHE A 11 18.93 21.72 -0.21
C PHE A 11 19.15 20.48 -1.07
N MET A 12 19.63 19.41 -0.43
CA MET A 12 19.30 18.08 -0.91
C MET A 12 17.80 17.93 -0.68
N LEU A 13 17.00 18.36 -1.66
CA LEU A 13 15.65 17.85 -1.83
C LEU A 13 15.81 16.33 -1.87
N PHE A 14 15.44 15.66 -0.79
CA PHE A 14 15.11 14.25 -0.86
C PHE A 14 13.97 14.15 -1.87
N PHE A 15 14.30 13.84 -3.13
CA PHE A 15 13.33 13.45 -4.15
C PHE A 15 12.81 12.06 -3.78
N GLN A 16 12.04 11.99 -2.70
CA GLN A 16 11.29 10.81 -2.38
C GLN A 16 10.22 10.65 -3.45
N SER A 17 10.25 9.52 -4.16
CA SER A 17 9.24 9.24 -5.18
C SER A 17 7.85 9.23 -4.55
N GLY A 18 6.82 9.66 -5.29
CA GLY A 18 5.44 9.63 -4.80
C GLY A 18 5.00 8.23 -4.35
N LEU A 19 5.51 7.18 -5.00
CA LEU A 19 5.26 5.80 -4.62
C LEU A 19 5.84 5.45 -3.24
N GLU A 20 7.05 5.91 -2.93
CA GLU A 20 7.66 5.64 -1.62
C GLU A 20 6.92 6.36 -0.49
N SER A 21 6.51 7.61 -0.71
CA SER A 21 5.67 8.34 0.25
C SER A 21 4.33 7.64 0.49
N LEU A 22 3.72 7.05 -0.56
CA LEU A 22 2.51 6.25 -0.42
C LEU A 22 2.72 5.00 0.42
N ARG A 23 3.82 4.26 0.21
CA ARG A 23 4.16 3.07 1.01
C ARG A 23 4.28 3.40 2.49
N GLU A 24 4.99 4.46 2.82
CA GLU A 24 5.22 4.91 4.20
C GLU A 24 3.93 5.36 4.88
N SER A 25 3.12 6.15 4.18
CA SER A 25 1.85 6.65 4.70
C SER A 25 0.85 5.51 4.88
N TYR A 26 0.74 4.60 3.90
CA TYR A 26 -0.14 3.43 3.95
C TYR A 26 0.16 2.52 5.15
N ALA A 27 1.45 2.28 5.45
CA ALA A 27 1.87 1.45 6.58
C ALA A 27 1.38 1.98 7.95
N LYS A 28 1.09 3.28 8.06
CA LYS A 28 0.62 3.93 9.29
C LYS A 28 -0.86 4.32 9.24
N ALA A 29 -1.51 4.16 8.08
CA ALA A 29 -2.82 4.72 7.80
C ALA A 29 -3.90 4.18 8.75
N SER A 30 -3.80 2.92 9.20
CA SER A 30 -4.78 2.33 10.11
C SER A 30 -4.65 2.76 11.57
N SER A 31 -3.57 3.44 11.97
CA SER A 31 -3.26 3.72 13.38
C SER A 31 -4.11 4.82 14.03
N SER A 32 -4.67 5.74 13.23
CA SER A 32 -5.57 6.81 13.71
C SER A 32 -6.43 7.34 12.56
N ASN A 33 -7.49 8.10 12.86
CA ASN A 33 -8.27 8.79 11.83
C ASN A 33 -7.42 9.83 11.10
N ALA A 34 -6.58 10.58 11.82
CA ALA A 34 -5.65 11.55 11.23
C ALA A 34 -4.66 10.90 10.24
N ASN A 35 -4.13 9.71 10.56
CA ASN A 35 -3.27 8.98 9.63
C ASN A 35 -4.03 8.48 8.40
N THR A 36 -5.29 8.07 8.59
CA THR A 36 -6.16 7.68 7.46
C THR A 36 -6.41 8.87 6.53
N GLU A 37 -6.74 10.04 7.07
CA GLU A 37 -6.93 11.28 6.30
C GLU A 37 -5.66 11.71 5.56
N ALA A 38 -4.50 11.65 6.23
CA ALA A 38 -3.22 11.97 5.63
C ALA A 38 -2.88 11.04 4.45
N PHE A 39 -3.14 9.74 4.59
CA PHE A 39 -2.96 8.78 3.49
C PHE A 39 -3.90 9.05 2.32
N ILE A 40 -5.18 9.34 2.58
CA ILE A 40 -6.15 9.65 1.53
C ILE A 40 -5.72 10.90 0.74
N SER A 41 -5.39 11.99 1.45
CA SER A 41 -4.92 13.23 0.83
C SER A 41 -3.64 13.04 0.02
N LEU A 42 -2.70 12.22 0.51
CA LEU A 42 -1.48 11.90 -0.22
C LEU A 42 -1.76 11.09 -1.49
N ALA A 43 -2.62 10.08 -1.40
CA ALA A 43 -3.00 9.25 -2.54
C ALA A 43 -3.69 10.07 -3.63
N GLU A 44 -4.58 10.99 -3.26
CA GLU A 44 -5.24 11.89 -4.21
C GLU A 44 -4.24 12.77 -4.96
N LYS A 45 -3.33 13.43 -4.23
CA LYS A 45 -2.34 14.38 -4.77
C LYS A 45 -1.19 13.72 -5.52
N THR A 46 -0.91 12.45 -5.26
CA THR A 46 0.19 11.74 -5.92
C THR A 46 -0.15 11.52 -7.39
N SER A 47 0.64 12.13 -8.28
CA SER A 47 0.57 11.90 -9.72
C SER A 47 1.42 10.70 -10.14
N GLY A 48 1.10 10.11 -11.29
CA GLY A 48 1.83 8.98 -11.85
C GLY A 48 0.92 7.90 -12.43
N SER A 49 1.41 7.26 -13.49
CA SER A 49 0.72 6.15 -14.18
C SER A 49 1.12 4.77 -13.66
N ASP A 50 1.98 4.70 -12.64
CA ASP A 50 2.39 3.43 -12.03
C ASP A 50 1.17 2.68 -11.46
N ALA A 51 1.08 1.39 -11.77
CA ALA A 51 -0.04 0.57 -11.34
C ALA A 51 -0.18 0.52 -9.81
N ALA A 52 0.92 0.48 -9.06
CA ALA A 52 0.90 0.50 -7.60
C ALA A 52 0.33 1.81 -7.05
N ILE A 53 0.64 2.96 -7.67
CA ILE A 53 0.01 4.25 -7.31
C ILE A 53 -1.51 4.17 -7.48
N GLN A 54 -2.00 3.60 -8.57
CA GLN A 54 -3.45 3.39 -8.78
C GLN A 54 -4.05 2.42 -7.75
N GLY A 55 -3.31 1.38 -7.37
CA GLY A 55 -3.67 0.47 -6.28
C GLY A 55 -3.81 1.19 -4.93
N TYR A 56 -2.88 2.09 -4.60
CA TYR A 56 -2.96 2.90 -3.39
C TYR A 56 -4.13 3.88 -3.40
N LYS A 57 -4.45 4.49 -4.54
CA LYS A 57 -5.64 5.33 -4.69
C LYS A 57 -6.92 4.53 -4.44
N ALA A 58 -7.02 3.33 -5.00
CA ALA A 58 -8.15 2.45 -4.74
C ALA A 58 -8.22 2.04 -3.25
N ALA A 59 -7.08 1.75 -2.62
CA ALA A 59 -7.03 1.46 -1.18
C ALA A 59 -7.44 2.66 -0.32
N ALA A 60 -7.01 3.88 -0.68
CA ALA A 60 -7.42 5.11 -0.02
C ALA A 60 -8.94 5.31 -0.05
N GLN A 61 -9.57 5.06 -1.20
CA GLN A 61 -11.04 5.11 -1.33
C GLN A 61 -11.75 4.11 -0.40
N ILE A 62 -11.17 2.92 -0.20
CA ILE A 62 -11.71 1.95 0.77
C ILE A 62 -11.52 2.46 2.19
N MET A 63 -10.36 3.04 2.51
CA MET A 63 -10.05 3.56 3.84
C MET A 63 -10.87 4.81 4.19
N GLU A 64 -11.34 5.57 3.21
CA GLU A 64 -12.29 6.67 3.43
C GLU A 64 -13.56 6.20 4.15
N ALA A 65 -14.01 4.97 3.90
CA ALA A 65 -15.15 4.37 4.59
C ALA A 65 -14.92 4.18 6.11
N LYS A 66 -13.67 4.24 6.59
CA LYS A 66 -13.33 4.16 8.01
C LYS A 66 -13.66 5.46 8.75
N ILE A 67 -13.46 6.60 8.09
CA ILE A 67 -13.64 7.94 8.67
C ILE A 67 -14.97 8.58 8.25
N SER A 68 -15.59 8.11 7.17
CA SER A 68 -16.86 8.63 6.69
C SER A 68 -18.05 8.16 7.53
N LYS A 69 -18.99 9.08 7.80
CA LYS A 69 -20.26 8.79 8.49
C LYS A 69 -21.31 8.19 7.56
N ASN A 70 -21.27 8.54 6.26
CA ASN A 70 -22.26 8.17 5.25
C ASN A 70 -21.60 7.36 4.12
N ASN A 71 -22.39 6.67 3.30
CA ASN A 71 -21.91 6.01 2.06
C ASN A 71 -20.76 5.00 2.22
N ARG A 72 -20.47 4.53 3.44
CA ARG A 72 -19.35 3.61 3.74
C ARG A 72 -19.34 2.37 2.85
N LYS A 73 -20.51 1.75 2.64
CA LYS A 73 -20.65 0.56 1.77
C LYS A 73 -20.29 0.87 0.31
N ALA A 74 -20.71 2.03 -0.19
CA ALA A 74 -20.43 2.45 -1.56
C ALA A 74 -18.94 2.72 -1.76
N LEU A 75 -18.29 3.38 -0.81
CA LEU A 75 -16.84 3.62 -0.80
C LEU A 75 -16.04 2.32 -0.85
N VAL A 76 -16.36 1.36 0.03
CA VAL A 76 -15.69 0.06 0.03
C VAL A 76 -15.93 -0.70 -1.28
N LYS A 77 -17.18 -0.72 -1.79
CA LYS A 77 -17.51 -1.42 -3.04
C LYS A 77 -16.78 -0.81 -4.24
N SER A 78 -16.79 0.51 -4.37
CA SER A 78 -16.13 1.20 -5.47
C SER A 78 -14.62 1.04 -5.40
N GLY A 79 -14.02 1.24 -4.23
CA GLY A 79 -12.58 1.07 -4.06
C GLY A 79 -12.13 -0.37 -4.30
N ALA A 80 -12.89 -1.37 -3.84
CA ALA A 80 -12.61 -2.77 -4.14
C ALA A 80 -12.71 -3.07 -5.65
N THR A 81 -13.74 -2.54 -6.32
CA THR A 81 -13.90 -2.68 -7.78
C THR A 81 -12.72 -2.07 -8.53
N ASN A 82 -12.29 -0.87 -8.13
CA ASN A 82 -11.15 -0.18 -8.72
C ASN A 82 -9.85 -0.96 -8.51
N LEU A 83 -9.62 -1.47 -7.30
CA LEU A 83 -8.43 -2.26 -6.99
C LEU A 83 -8.38 -3.55 -7.83
N GLU A 84 -9.50 -4.25 -7.96
CA GLU A 84 -9.61 -5.43 -8.81
C GLU A 84 -9.38 -5.12 -10.30
N ALA A 85 -9.87 -3.99 -10.80
CA ALA A 85 -9.63 -3.57 -12.18
C ALA A 85 -8.14 -3.30 -12.47
N VAL A 86 -7.45 -2.60 -11.55
CA VAL A 86 -6.01 -2.33 -11.66
C VAL A 86 -5.22 -3.65 -11.63
N ILE A 87 -5.59 -4.56 -10.73
CA ILE A 87 -4.98 -5.89 -10.61
C ILE A 87 -5.20 -6.74 -11.85
N LYS A 88 -6.42 -6.75 -12.41
CA LYS A 88 -6.74 -7.50 -13.64
C LYS A 88 -5.87 -7.06 -14.80
N SER A 89 -5.60 -5.75 -14.88
CA SER A 89 -4.75 -5.17 -15.93
C SER A 89 -3.26 -5.36 -15.67
N ASN A 90 -2.86 -5.67 -14.43
CA ASN A 90 -1.47 -5.81 -14.00
C ASN A 90 -1.27 -7.10 -13.16
N PRO A 91 -1.56 -8.29 -13.70
CA PRO A 91 -1.69 -9.52 -12.92
C PRO A 91 -0.37 -9.98 -12.27
N ASN A 92 0.77 -9.53 -12.79
CA ASN A 92 2.10 -9.92 -12.29
C ASN A 92 2.71 -8.92 -11.29
N ASN A 93 2.00 -7.85 -10.93
CA ASN A 93 2.50 -6.86 -9.99
C ASN A 93 2.30 -7.34 -8.54
N ALA A 94 3.41 -7.63 -7.85
CA ALA A 94 3.40 -8.13 -6.48
C ALA A 94 2.89 -7.10 -5.46
N GLU A 95 3.16 -5.82 -5.66
CA GLU A 95 2.73 -4.76 -4.74
C GLU A 95 1.20 -4.60 -4.73
N LEU A 96 0.56 -4.74 -5.89
CA LEU A 96 -0.90 -4.75 -5.98
C LEU A 96 -1.53 -5.93 -5.22
N ARG A 97 -0.92 -7.12 -5.30
CA ARG A 97 -1.35 -8.31 -4.55
C ARG A 97 -1.21 -8.08 -3.04
N LEU A 98 -0.12 -7.44 -2.63
CA LEU A 98 0.11 -7.04 -1.23
C LEU A 98 -0.97 -6.05 -0.74
N ILE A 99 -1.28 -5.02 -1.54
CA ILE A 99 -2.34 -4.04 -1.23
C ILE A 99 -3.70 -4.73 -1.10
N ARG A 100 -4.06 -5.62 -2.04
CA ARG A 100 -5.32 -6.36 -1.97
C ARG A 100 -5.39 -7.23 -0.72
N MET A 101 -4.35 -8.01 -0.44
CA MET A 101 -4.29 -8.83 0.77
C MET A 101 -4.47 -7.96 2.02
N SER A 102 -3.73 -6.84 2.12
CA SER A 102 -3.86 -5.87 3.22
C SER A 102 -5.29 -5.38 3.44
N VAL A 103 -5.95 -4.94 2.37
CA VAL A 103 -7.33 -4.47 2.44
C VAL A 103 -8.26 -5.59 2.87
N GLN A 104 -8.19 -6.74 2.21
CA GLN A 104 -9.06 -7.88 2.47
C GLN A 104 -8.91 -8.40 3.91
N GLU A 105 -7.72 -8.29 4.50
CA GLU A 105 -7.49 -8.64 5.91
C GLU A 105 -8.22 -7.71 6.89
N ASN A 106 -8.33 -6.42 6.57
CA ASN A 106 -8.73 -5.38 7.52
C ASN A 106 -10.19 -4.91 7.38
N ILE A 107 -10.89 -5.24 6.30
CA ILE A 107 -12.32 -4.94 6.18
C ILE A 107 -13.20 -5.91 6.99
N PRO A 108 -14.41 -5.52 7.41
CA PRO A 108 -15.36 -6.43 8.06
C PRO A 108 -15.79 -7.60 7.18
N LYS A 109 -15.97 -8.81 7.76
CA LYS A 109 -16.36 -10.03 7.03
C LYS A 109 -17.67 -9.88 6.25
N ILE A 110 -18.64 -9.13 6.78
CA ILE A 110 -19.95 -8.88 6.16
C ILE A 110 -19.86 -8.20 4.79
N VAL A 111 -18.73 -7.57 4.46
CA VAL A 111 -18.50 -6.94 3.14
C VAL A 111 -18.26 -7.98 2.04
N GLY A 112 -17.74 -9.16 2.38
CA GLY A 112 -17.51 -10.25 1.42
C GLY A 112 -16.27 -10.11 0.52
N TYR A 113 -15.48 -9.03 0.64
CA TYR A 113 -14.25 -8.84 -0.15
C TYR A 113 -13.05 -9.54 0.51
N ARG A 114 -13.00 -10.87 0.45
CA ARG A 114 -11.92 -11.70 1.04
C ARG A 114 -11.48 -12.90 0.19
N GLY A 115 -11.98 -13.02 -1.04
CA GLY A 115 -11.82 -14.21 -1.87
C GLY A 115 -10.40 -14.48 -2.34
N SER A 116 -9.49 -13.51 -2.24
CA SER A 116 -8.17 -13.56 -2.89
C SER A 116 -7.01 -13.78 -1.92
N LEU A 117 -7.26 -13.82 -0.61
CA LEU A 117 -6.22 -13.92 0.43
C LEU A 117 -5.27 -15.11 0.21
N LYS A 118 -5.81 -16.29 -0.13
CA LYS A 118 -5.01 -17.49 -0.37
C LYS A 118 -4.12 -17.32 -1.61
N ASP A 119 -4.70 -16.85 -2.70
CA ASP A 119 -4.01 -16.73 -3.99
C ASP A 119 -2.95 -15.63 -3.95
N ASP A 120 -3.26 -14.47 -3.34
CA ASP A 120 -2.30 -13.38 -3.16
C ASP A 120 -1.12 -13.83 -2.32
N LYS A 121 -1.36 -14.60 -1.25
CA LYS A 121 -0.31 -15.14 -0.41
C LYS A 121 0.63 -16.07 -1.19
N VAL A 122 0.08 -17.05 -1.90
CA VAL A 122 0.86 -17.99 -2.72
C VAL A 122 1.63 -17.24 -3.80
N PHE A 123 0.99 -16.27 -4.45
CA PHE A 123 1.64 -15.44 -5.46
C PHE A 123 2.83 -14.67 -4.90
N LEU A 124 2.66 -14.02 -3.74
CA LEU A 124 3.71 -13.23 -3.09
C LEU A 124 4.91 -14.10 -2.70
N ILE A 125 4.68 -15.27 -2.11
CA ILE A 125 5.75 -16.22 -1.75
C ILE A 125 6.52 -16.65 -3.01
N ASN A 126 5.82 -17.09 -4.04
CA ASN A 126 6.43 -17.64 -5.26
C ASN A 126 7.17 -16.60 -6.11
N ASN A 127 6.81 -15.33 -6.00
CA ASN A 127 7.41 -14.25 -6.79
C ASN A 127 8.30 -13.32 -5.98
N TYR A 128 8.45 -13.54 -4.66
CA TYR A 128 9.26 -12.69 -3.78
C TYR A 128 10.71 -12.57 -4.27
N SER A 129 11.35 -13.68 -4.63
CA SER A 129 12.75 -13.70 -5.09
C SER A 129 13.00 -12.87 -6.35
N LYS A 130 11.96 -12.67 -7.18
CA LYS A 130 12.01 -11.90 -8.43
C LYS A 130 11.88 -10.38 -8.23
N GLN A 131 11.51 -9.93 -7.03
CA GLN A 131 11.31 -8.51 -6.75
C GLN A 131 12.65 -7.81 -6.47
N ASN A 132 12.67 -6.49 -6.70
CA ASN A 132 13.80 -5.64 -6.32
C ASN A 132 13.93 -5.54 -4.79
N SER A 133 15.08 -5.05 -4.31
CA SER A 133 15.41 -4.96 -2.89
C SER A 133 14.42 -4.11 -2.08
N ALA A 134 13.95 -3.00 -2.65
CA ALA A 134 12.98 -2.11 -2.01
C ALA A 134 11.64 -2.83 -1.78
N LEU A 135 11.09 -3.44 -2.82
CA LEU A 135 9.81 -4.15 -2.72
C LEU A 135 9.92 -5.42 -1.87
N LYS A 136 11.05 -6.14 -1.90
CA LYS A 136 11.31 -7.25 -0.96
C LYS A 136 11.23 -6.78 0.49
N SER A 137 11.92 -5.69 0.81
CA SER A 137 11.91 -5.10 2.15
C SER A 137 10.50 -4.69 2.59
N TYR A 138 9.72 -4.14 1.66
CA TYR A 138 8.34 -3.73 1.91
C TYR A 138 7.40 -4.93 2.14
N ILE A 139 7.45 -5.96 1.27
CA ILE A 139 6.67 -7.20 1.41
C ILE A 139 7.00 -7.87 2.75
N LYS A 140 8.28 -7.96 3.12
CA LYS A 140 8.72 -8.55 4.39
C LYS A 140 8.14 -7.82 5.60
N LYS A 141 8.23 -6.49 5.64
CA LYS A 141 7.65 -5.66 6.71
C LYS A 141 6.14 -5.84 6.83
N PHE A 142 5.45 -5.95 5.69
CA PHE A 142 4.01 -6.15 5.66
C PHE A 142 3.63 -7.57 6.12
N ALA A 143 4.29 -8.60 5.60
CA ALA A 143 4.06 -10.00 5.95
C ALA A 143 4.23 -10.26 7.46
N ALA A 144 5.20 -9.60 8.10
CA ALA A 144 5.40 -9.69 9.55
C ALA A 144 4.16 -9.26 10.36
N GLN A 145 3.35 -8.34 9.82
CA GLN A 145 2.14 -7.81 10.45
C GLN A 145 0.84 -8.47 9.93
N SER A 146 0.93 -9.36 8.93
CA SER A 146 -0.23 -10.01 8.34
C SER A 146 -0.97 -10.87 9.35
N LYS A 147 -2.30 -10.78 9.33
CA LYS A 147 -3.21 -11.58 10.17
C LYS A 147 -3.51 -12.94 9.57
N THR A 148 -3.16 -13.18 8.30
CA THR A 148 -3.54 -14.39 7.56
C THR A 148 -2.36 -15.26 7.18
N MET A 149 -1.13 -14.74 7.24
CA MET A 149 0.09 -15.52 7.06
C MET A 149 0.49 -16.23 8.36
N THR A 150 0.81 -17.52 8.26
CA THR A 150 1.41 -18.32 9.33
C THR A 150 2.90 -17.99 9.49
N GLU A 151 3.51 -18.38 10.61
CA GLU A 151 4.94 -18.16 10.84
C GLU A 151 5.82 -18.86 9.79
N THR A 152 5.44 -20.07 9.37
CA THR A 152 6.12 -20.79 8.29
C THR A 152 6.04 -20.05 6.96
N GLU A 153 4.88 -19.48 6.64
CA GLU A 153 4.72 -18.68 5.42
C GLU A 153 5.56 -17.39 5.49
N LYS A 154 5.54 -16.69 6.62
CA LYS A 154 6.37 -15.48 6.86
C LYS A 154 7.86 -15.76 6.70
N ALA A 155 8.32 -16.95 7.09
CA ALA A 155 9.72 -17.36 6.97
C ALA A 155 10.21 -17.49 5.50
N ASN A 156 9.34 -17.44 4.49
CA ASN A 156 9.75 -17.41 3.09
C ASN A 156 10.26 -16.03 2.62
N PHE A 157 9.99 -14.97 3.38
CA PHE A 157 10.43 -13.61 3.06
C PHE A 157 11.78 -13.28 3.71
N LYS A 158 12.83 -14.04 3.35
CA LYS A 158 14.19 -13.85 3.89
C LYS A 158 14.90 -12.68 3.23
#